data_AF-A0A397UH37-F1
#
_entry.id   AF-A0A397UH37-F1
#
_cell.length_a   1.000
_cell.length_b   1.000
_cell.length_c   1.000
_cell.angle_alpha   90.00
_cell.angle_beta   90.00
_cell.angle_gamma   90.00
#
_symmetry.space_group_name_H-M   'P 1'
#
loop_
_entity.id
_entity.type
_entity.pdbx_description
1 polymer ?
#
loop_
_entity_poly.entity_id
_entity_poly.type
_entity_poly.pdbx_seq_one_letter_code
_entity_poly.pdbx_strand_id
1 'polypeptide(L)'
;RNMFKSQVEKLISVIRNIKGLNLGDLKSAAKKIEEENLEQQVSVTKNKLNEDYQLWLDILLETQQEVLQNDSAFARKQLEKVKNRLSNVLTAEEIQELLGKKVEINELEIQLNNLKIQEQQQQ
;
A
#
# COMPACT_ATOMS: atom_id res chain seq x y z
N ARG A 1 -0.50 21.92 2.55
CA ARG A 1 -1.83 21.42 3.00
C ARG A 1 -1.58 20.23 3.90
N ASN A 2 -2.07 20.24 5.15
CA ASN A 2 -1.69 19.24 6.16
C ASN A 2 -2.29 17.87 5.78
N MET A 3 -1.45 16.89 5.43
CA MET A 3 -1.85 15.57 4.88
C MET A 3 -2.86 14.87 5.79
N PHE A 4 -2.58 14.88 7.10
CA PHE A 4 -3.44 14.32 8.13
C PHE A 4 -4.84 14.94 8.14
N LYS A 5 -4.94 16.26 7.97
CA LYS A 5 -6.22 16.97 7.91
C LYS A 5 -7.04 16.53 6.70
N SER A 6 -6.40 16.37 5.54
CA SER A 6 -7.08 15.90 4.33
C SER A 6 -7.58 14.47 4.44
N GLN A 7 -6.83 13.60 5.13
CA GLN A 7 -7.23 12.20 5.36
C GLN A 7 -8.41 12.12 6.33
N VAL A 8 -8.36 12.87 7.43
CA VAL A 8 -9.46 12.97 8.40
C VAL A 8 -10.72 13.52 7.74
N GLU A 9 -10.61 14.54 6.89
CA GLU A 9 -11.75 15.08 6.13
C GLU A 9 -12.37 14.03 5.18
N LYS A 10 -11.55 13.22 4.50
CA LYS A 10 -12.02 12.10 3.66
C LYS A 10 -12.74 11.04 4.51
N LEU A 11 -12.17 10.65 5.64
CA LEU A 11 -12.74 9.64 6.53
C LEU A 11 -14.07 10.10 7.12
N ILE A 12 -14.15 11.37 7.56
CA ILE A 12 -15.39 12.00 8.04
C ILE A 12 -16.45 12.06 6.93
N SER A 13 -16.05 12.40 5.70
CA SER A 13 -16.98 12.41 4.55
C SER A 13 -17.53 11.02 4.25
N VAL A 14 -16.69 9.98 4.32
CA VAL A 14 -17.11 8.59 4.14
C VAL A 14 -18.10 8.20 5.23
N ILE A 15 -17.77 8.42 6.51
CA ILE A 15 -18.66 8.11 7.64
C ILE A 15 -20.01 8.84 7.50
N ARG A 16 -20.01 10.10 7.09
CA ARG A 16 -21.23 10.92 6.97
C ARG A 16 -22.17 10.46 5.86
N ASN A 17 -21.63 9.88 4.79
CA ASN A 17 -22.38 9.53 3.59
C ASN A 17 -22.88 8.08 3.57
N ILE A 18 -22.40 7.23 4.48
CA ILE A 18 -22.84 5.83 4.56
C ILE A 18 -24.17 5.74 5.33
N LYS A 19 -25.28 5.46 4.63
CA LYS A 19 -26.54 5.04 5.25
C LYS A 19 -26.45 3.56 5.63
N GLY A 20 -26.29 3.28 6.92
CA GLY A 20 -26.01 1.95 7.43
C GLY A 20 -24.53 1.63 7.26
N LEU A 21 -23.74 1.90 8.31
CA LEU A 21 -22.30 1.65 8.34
C LEU A 21 -22.02 0.16 8.14
N ASN A 22 -21.72 -0.24 6.90
CA ASN A 22 -21.22 -1.57 6.61
C ASN A 22 -19.68 -1.55 6.75
N LEU A 23 -19.12 -2.61 7.32
CA LEU A 23 -17.69 -2.73 7.59
C LEU A 23 -16.85 -2.78 6.30
N GLY A 24 -17.41 -3.29 5.20
CA GLY A 24 -16.77 -3.35 3.89
C GLY A 24 -16.49 -1.96 3.30
N ASP A 25 -17.44 -1.03 3.38
CA ASP A 25 -17.32 0.34 2.88
C ASP A 25 -16.23 1.10 3.65
N LEU A 26 -16.16 0.92 4.96
CA LEU A 26 -15.11 1.51 5.80
C LEU A 26 -13.72 0.96 5.43
N LYS A 27 -13.58 -0.36 5.29
CA LYS A 27 -12.30 -0.97 4.90
C LYS A 27 -11.88 -0.59 3.47
N SER A 28 -12.83 -0.47 2.56
CA SER A 28 -12.59 0.00 1.18
C SER A 28 -12.08 1.44 1.16
N ALA A 29 -12.71 2.32 1.94
CA ALA A 29 -12.25 3.70 2.09
C ALA A 29 -10.85 3.78 2.74
N ALA A 30 -10.59 2.98 3.77
CA ALA A 30 -9.27 2.91 4.40
C ALA A 30 -8.19 2.45 3.40
N LYS A 31 -8.46 1.39 2.63
CA LYS A 31 -7.56 0.89 1.58
C LYS A 31 -7.22 1.98 0.57
N LYS A 32 -8.22 2.71 0.08
CA LYS A 32 -8.03 3.80 -0.88
C LYS A 32 -7.19 4.94 -0.31
N ILE A 33 -7.38 5.28 0.96
CA ILE A 33 -6.56 6.31 1.64
C ILE A 33 -5.10 5.85 1.70
N GLU A 34 -4.84 4.58 2.03
CA GLU A 34 -3.46 4.08 2.07
C GLU A 34 -2.81 3.95 0.69
N GLU A 35 -3.58 3.61 -0.35
CA GLU A 35 -3.10 3.64 -1.74
C GLU A 35 -2.66 5.04 -2.16
N GLU A 36 -3.50 6.06 -1.92
CA GLU A 36 -3.17 7.45 -2.21
C GLU A 36 -1.96 7.96 -1.41
N ASN A 37 -1.84 7.52 -0.15
CA ASN A 37 -0.69 7.86 0.69
C ASN A 37 0.60 7.28 0.15
N LEU A 38 0.57 6.01 -0.27
CA LEU A 38 1.71 5.35 -0.85
C LEU A 38 2.09 6.00 -2.18
N GLU A 39 1.13 6.30 -3.07
CA GLU A 39 1.39 6.99 -4.33
C GLU A 39 2.07 8.34 -4.13
N GLN A 40 1.61 9.13 -3.15
CA GLN A 40 2.24 10.41 -2.81
C GLN A 40 3.66 10.23 -2.30
N GLN A 41 3.91 9.27 -1.41
CA GLN A 41 5.25 9.01 -0.91
C GLN A 41 6.19 8.51 -2.00
N VAL A 42 5.74 7.59 -2.86
CA VAL A 42 6.50 7.11 -4.01
C VAL A 42 6.85 8.29 -4.93
N SER A 43 5.90 9.18 -5.22
CA SER A 43 6.17 10.37 -6.03
C SER A 43 7.24 11.28 -5.38
N VAL A 44 7.13 11.55 -4.08
CA VAL A 44 8.11 12.36 -3.33
C VAL A 44 9.49 11.69 -3.33
N THR A 45 9.56 10.38 -3.15
CA THR A 45 10.81 9.62 -3.17
C THR A 45 11.42 9.63 -4.56
N LYS A 46 10.63 9.37 -5.61
CA LYS A 46 11.09 9.39 -7.02
C LYS A 46 11.68 10.74 -7.42
N ASN A 47 11.10 11.84 -6.96
CA ASN A 47 11.60 13.20 -7.27
C ASN A 47 13.02 13.46 -6.72
N LYS A 48 13.52 12.64 -5.79
CA LYS A 48 14.89 12.71 -5.25
C LYS A 48 15.86 11.78 -5.98
N LEU A 49 15.37 10.92 -6.86
CA LEU A 49 16.13 9.84 -7.50
C LEU A 49 16.34 10.12 -8.99
N ASN A 50 17.43 9.58 -9.54
CA ASN A 50 17.60 9.51 -10.99
C ASN A 50 16.69 8.43 -11.61
N GLU A 51 16.57 8.42 -12.93
CA GLU A 51 15.68 7.50 -13.67
C GLU A 51 15.95 6.03 -13.34
N ASP A 52 17.22 5.61 -13.25
CA ASP A 52 17.59 4.24 -12.90
C ASP A 52 17.05 3.84 -11.52
N TYR A 53 17.22 4.69 -10.51
CA TYR A 53 16.73 4.40 -9.16
C TYR A 53 15.22 4.55 -9.03
N GLN A 54 14.57 5.38 -9.85
CA GLN A 54 13.12 5.41 -9.96
C GLN A 54 12.58 4.07 -10.48
N LEU A 55 13.23 3.48 -11.49
CA LEU A 55 12.89 2.14 -11.99
C LEU A 55 13.10 1.06 -10.91
N TRP A 56 14.22 1.09 -10.20
CA TRP A 56 14.45 0.16 -9.09
C TRP A 56 13.40 0.29 -7.98
N LEU A 57 12.91 1.49 -7.74
CA LEU A 57 11.84 1.73 -6.78
C LEU A 57 10.50 1.12 -7.23
N ASP A 58 10.17 1.18 -8.52
CA ASP A 58 8.98 0.50 -9.05
C ASP A 58 9.11 -1.02 -8.91
N ILE A 59 10.27 -1.58 -9.30
CA ILE A 59 10.56 -3.01 -9.16
C ILE A 59 10.47 -3.45 -7.70
N LEU A 60 10.89 -2.61 -6.73
CA LEU A 60 10.77 -2.90 -5.30
C LEU A 60 9.31 -3.16 -4.90
N LEU A 61 8.42 -2.27 -5.30
CA LEU A 61 7.00 -2.32 -4.93
C LEU A 61 6.27 -3.47 -5.63
N GLU A 62 6.57 -3.70 -6.91
CA GLU A 62 6.03 -4.84 -7.67
C GLU A 62 6.51 -6.18 -7.09
N THR A 63 7.80 -6.29 -6.77
CA THR A 63 8.35 -7.52 -6.20
C THR A 63 7.78 -7.78 -4.80
N GLN A 64 7.54 -6.73 -4.00
CA GLN A 64 6.86 -6.88 -2.71
C GLN A 64 5.43 -7.39 -2.90
N GLN A 65 4.70 -6.88 -3.88
CA GLN A 65 3.35 -7.37 -4.20
C GLN A 65 3.36 -8.86 -4.56
N GLU A 66 4.31 -9.28 -5.40
CA GLU A 66 4.49 -10.69 -5.78
C GLU A 66 4.81 -11.59 -4.56
N VAL A 67 5.67 -11.12 -3.65
CA VAL A 67 5.96 -11.83 -2.40
C VAL A 67 4.68 -12.00 -1.56
N LEU A 68 3.85 -10.96 -1.47
CA LEU A 68 2.63 -10.99 -0.67
C LEU A 68 1.54 -11.90 -1.27
N GLN A 69 1.49 -12.02 -2.60
CA GLN A 69 0.47 -12.81 -3.28
C GLN A 69 0.83 -14.29 -3.42
N ASN A 70 2.10 -14.58 -3.75
CA ASN A 70 2.50 -15.92 -4.20
C ASN A 70 3.51 -16.60 -3.28
N ASP A 71 3.96 -15.90 -2.23
CA ASP A 71 5.00 -16.34 -1.28
C ASP A 71 6.21 -17.06 -1.92
N SER A 72 6.67 -16.52 -3.06
CA SER A 72 7.70 -17.14 -3.86
C SER A 72 9.10 -16.92 -3.26
N ALA A 73 9.85 -18.00 -3.03
CA ALA A 73 11.25 -17.93 -2.62
C ALA A 73 12.12 -17.15 -3.63
N PHE A 74 11.78 -17.24 -4.91
CA PHE A 74 12.41 -16.44 -5.96
C PHE A 74 12.10 -14.95 -5.78
N ALA A 75 10.82 -14.59 -5.58
CA ALA A 75 10.41 -13.21 -5.37
C ALA A 75 11.06 -12.60 -4.11
N ARG A 76 11.14 -13.36 -3.00
CA ARG A 76 11.86 -12.93 -1.79
C ARG A 76 13.34 -12.64 -2.07
N LYS A 77 14.00 -13.48 -2.87
CA LYS A 77 15.40 -13.27 -3.30
C LYS A 77 15.55 -12.03 -4.19
N GLN A 78 14.61 -11.78 -5.10
CA GLN A 78 14.63 -10.58 -5.93
C GLN A 78 14.40 -9.32 -5.11
N LEU A 79 13.44 -9.36 -4.17
CA LEU A 79 13.16 -8.26 -3.27
C LEU A 79 14.42 -7.84 -2.51
N GLU A 80 15.17 -8.82 -1.99
CA GLU A 80 16.40 -8.56 -1.27
C GLU A 80 17.49 -7.92 -2.15
N LYS A 81 17.62 -8.34 -3.41
CA LYS A 81 18.54 -7.69 -4.35
C LYS A 81 18.16 -6.24 -4.63
N VAL A 82 16.86 -5.96 -4.78
CA VAL A 82 16.37 -4.61 -5.04
C VAL A 82 16.60 -3.72 -3.83
N LYS A 83 16.32 -4.20 -2.61
CA LYS A 83 16.64 -3.49 -1.36
C LYS A 83 18.11 -3.11 -1.28
N ASN A 84 19.01 -4.07 -1.56
CA ASN A 84 20.45 -3.83 -1.57
C ASN A 84 20.90 -2.85 -2.67
N ARG A 85 20.16 -2.74 -3.77
CA ARG A 85 20.44 -1.75 -4.80
C ARG A 85 19.99 -0.37 -4.39
N LEU A 86 18.81 -0.25 -3.80
CA LEU A 86 18.22 1.02 -3.36
C LEU A 86 18.87 1.58 -2.10
N SER A 87 19.51 0.76 -1.26
CA SER A 87 20.25 1.22 -0.07
C SER A 87 21.42 2.16 -0.38
N ASN A 88 21.82 2.29 -1.64
CA ASN A 88 22.81 3.28 -2.09
C ASN A 88 22.25 4.71 -2.13
N VAL A 89 20.92 4.87 -2.15
CA VAL A 89 20.25 6.17 -2.36
C VAL A 89 19.06 6.41 -1.43
N LEU A 90 18.55 5.36 -0.77
CA LEU A 90 17.49 5.42 0.22
C LEU A 90 17.96 4.80 1.53
N THR A 91 17.46 5.33 2.63
CA THR A 91 17.66 4.76 3.96
C THR A 91 16.89 3.45 4.13
N ALA A 92 17.31 2.63 5.09
CA ALA A 92 16.59 1.40 5.42
C ALA A 92 15.17 1.72 5.92
N GLU A 93 15.00 2.82 6.65
CA GLU A 93 13.72 3.32 7.15
C GLU A 93 12.78 3.72 6.01
N GLU A 94 13.27 4.49 5.02
CA GLU A 94 12.46 4.86 3.84
C GLU A 94 12.00 3.63 3.04
N ILE A 95 12.88 2.64 2.88
CA ILE A 95 12.54 1.37 2.22
C ILE A 95 11.49 0.61 3.03
N GLN A 96 11.69 0.51 4.36
CA GLN A 96 10.76 -0.20 5.25
C GLN A 96 9.39 0.47 5.31
N GLU A 97 9.32 1.80 5.32
CA GLU A 97 8.07 2.54 5.34
C GLU A 97 7.22 2.24 4.10
N LEU A 98 7.84 2.28 2.91
CA LEU A 98 7.15 2.01 1.65
C LEU A 98 6.66 0.56 1.57
N LEU A 99 7.49 -0.39 1.99
CA LEU A 99 7.13 -1.81 2.02
C LEU A 99 6.04 -2.09 3.05
N GLY A 100 6.11 -1.48 4.23
CA GLY A 100 5.14 -1.62 5.31
C GLY A 100 3.75 -1.18 4.86
N LYS A 101 3.65 -0.03 4.19
CA LYS A 101 2.37 0.41 3.59
C LYS A 101 1.82 -0.57 2.57
N LYS A 102 2.70 -1.23 1.80
CA LYS A 102 2.25 -2.25 0.84
C LYS A 102 1.69 -3.49 1.53
N VAL A 103 2.28 -3.88 2.67
CA VAL A 103 1.73 -4.93 3.54
C VAL A 103 0.34 -4.52 4.07
N GLU A 104 0.20 -3.32 4.61
CA GLU A 104 -1.08 -2.82 5.15
C GLU A 104 -2.20 -2.80 4.10
N ILE A 105 -1.90 -2.29 2.88
CA ILE A 105 -2.85 -2.30 1.76
C ILE A 105 -3.27 -3.74 1.40
N ASN A 106 -2.33 -4.67 1.37
CA ASN A 106 -2.60 -6.07 1.06
C ASN A 106 -3.44 -6.75 2.16
N GLU A 107 -3.18 -6.46 3.43
CA GLU A 107 -4.01 -6.95 4.54
C GLU A 107 -5.45 -6.45 4.44
N LEU A 108 -5.65 -5.17 4.11
CA LEU A 108 -6.99 -4.61 3.86
C LEU A 108 -7.67 -5.29 2.67
N GLU A 109 -6.93 -5.60 1.61
CA GLU A 109 -7.44 -6.33 0.45
C GLU A 109 -7.91 -7.74 0.80
N ILE A 110 -7.09 -8.52 1.53
CA ILE A 110 -7.45 -9.86 2.02
C ILE A 110 -8.70 -9.78 2.89
N GLN A 111 -8.77 -8.83 3.81
CA GLN A 111 -9.92 -8.65 4.69
C GLN A 111 -11.20 -8.30 3.92
N LEU A 112 -11.11 -7.48 2.87
CA LEU A 112 -12.24 -7.15 2.01
C LEU A 112 -12.73 -8.37 1.22
N ASN A 113 -11.81 -9.17 0.69
CA ASN A 113 -12.15 -10.38 -0.04
C ASN A 113 -12.85 -11.40 0.86
N ASN A 114 -12.38 -11.57 2.11
CA ASN A 114 -13.02 -12.44 3.10
C ASN A 114 -14.44 -11.98 3.46
N LEU A 115 -14.67 -10.67 3.61
CA LEU A 115 -16.01 -10.12 3.89
C LEU A 115 -16.98 -10.41 2.74
N LYS A 116 -16.55 -10.19 1.49
CA LYS A 116 -17.39 -10.49 0.31
C LYS A 116 -17.79 -11.96 0.24
N ILE A 117 -16.88 -12.87 0.56
CA ILE A 117 -17.16 -14.31 0.60
C ILE A 117 -18.20 -14.63 1.69
N GLN A 118 -18.09 -14.01 2.87
CA GLN A 118 -19.05 -14.21 3.96
C GLN A 118 -20.45 -13.69 3.61
N GLU A 119 -20.55 -12.52 2.99
CA GLU A 119 -21.83 -11.95 2.55
C GLU A 119 -22.51 -12.83 1.50
N GLN A 120 -21.74 -13.44 0.59
CA GLN A 120 -22.26 -14.37 -0.42
C GLN A 120 -22.74 -15.70 0.18
N GLN A 121 -22.17 -16.16 1.29
CA GLN A 121 -22.57 -17.40 1.97
C GLN A 121 -23.83 -17.25 2.83
N GLN A 122 -24.24 -16.00 3.12
CA GLN A 122 -25.40 -15.69 3.98
C GLN A 122 -26.66 -15.32 3.20
N GLN A 123 -26.58 -15.27 1.86
CA GLN A 123 -27.70 -15.06 0.94
C GLN A 123 -28.17 -16.38 0.33
#